data_AF-A0A3M1AEU8-F1
#
_entry.id   AF-A0A3M1AEU8-F1
#
_cell.length_a   1.000
_cell.length_b   1.000
_cell.length_c   1.000
_cell.angle_alpha   90.00
_cell.angle_beta   90.00
_cell.angle_gamma   90.00
#
_symmetry.space_group_name_H-M   'P 1'
#
loop_
_entity.id
_entity.type
_entity.pdbx_description
1 polymer ?
#
loop_
_entity_poly.entity_id
_entity_poly.type
_entity_poly.pdbx_seq_one_letter_code
_entity_poly.pdbx_strand_id
1 'polypeptide(L)'
;MPALLAVALILWAVREPPAARKPVRAPLSRAEIGRLGRGYWQVVGVAVAFTLARFSEAFLVLRAEGAGLSFTLLPLVFVALNVAYFLSAYPAGALSDRVDRAVVLIPALVVLAAAQVALAWGSAIGIGAGIILWGLHMGLSEGILSALVADAAPVELRGTAYGVFHLVTGVAMLAASALAGALWQFAGPAFSFAAGAGFALIALAGVLALRRKRRPEA
;
A
#
# COMPACT_ATOMS: atom_id res chain seq x y z
N MET A 1 -7.55 -22.34 -15.59
CA MET A 1 -6.41 -23.15 -16.10
C MET A 1 -5.14 -23.00 -15.23
N PRO A 2 -4.64 -21.80 -14.86
CA PRO A 2 -3.42 -21.68 -14.05
C PRO A 2 -3.52 -22.31 -12.65
N ALA A 3 -4.69 -22.18 -12.01
CA ALA A 3 -4.95 -22.79 -10.70
C ALA A 3 -4.86 -24.33 -10.73
N LEU A 4 -5.31 -24.97 -11.81
CA LEU A 4 -5.25 -26.43 -11.95
C LEU A 4 -3.81 -26.91 -12.13
N LEU A 5 -2.99 -26.17 -12.88
CA LEU A 5 -1.56 -26.44 -13.03
C LEU A 5 -0.82 -26.29 -11.70
N ALA A 6 -1.12 -25.24 -10.93
CA ALA A 6 -0.54 -25.05 -9.60
C ALA A 6 -0.89 -26.19 -8.64
N VAL A 7 -2.15 -26.65 -8.64
CA VAL A 7 -2.58 -27.80 -7.82
C VAL A 7 -1.89 -29.09 -8.26
N ALA A 8 -1.79 -29.36 -9.57
CA ALA A 8 -1.09 -30.55 -10.07
C ALA A 8 0.39 -30.55 -9.66
N LEU A 9 1.04 -29.38 -9.68
CA LEU A 9 2.44 -29.21 -9.29
C LEU A 9 2.64 -29.43 -7.78
N ILE A 10 1.72 -28.95 -6.95
CA ILE A 10 1.74 -29.21 -5.49
C ILE A 10 1.58 -30.70 -5.21
N LEU A 11 0.63 -31.37 -5.88
CA LEU A 11 0.35 -32.79 -5.64
C LEU A 11 1.49 -33.72 -6.11
N TRP A 12 2.18 -33.38 -7.19
CA TRP A 12 3.15 -34.28 -7.81
C TRP A 12 4.61 -33.92 -7.57
N ALA A 13 4.96 -32.64 -7.41
CA ALA A 13 6.34 -32.19 -7.31
C ALA A 13 6.75 -31.73 -5.90
N VAL A 14 5.80 -31.33 -5.05
CA VAL A 14 6.12 -30.85 -3.69
C VAL A 14 6.05 -32.02 -2.70
N ARG A 15 7.21 -32.57 -2.37
CA ARG A 15 7.37 -33.48 -1.23
C ARG A 15 7.67 -32.64 0.00
N GLU A 16 6.69 -32.50 0.89
CA GLU A 16 6.90 -31.84 2.17
C GLU A 16 7.90 -32.64 3.01
N PRO A 17 9.02 -32.04 3.48
CA PRO A 17 9.84 -32.66 4.51
C PRO A 17 8.98 -32.89 5.76
N PRO A 18 9.24 -33.93 6.57
CA PRO A 18 8.47 -34.21 7.78
C PRO A 18 8.57 -33.03 8.76
N ALA A 19 7.61 -32.11 8.63
CA ALA A 19 7.50 -30.96 9.49
C ALA A 19 6.94 -31.43 10.83
N ALA A 20 7.66 -31.14 11.92
CA ALA A 20 7.08 -31.19 13.24
C ALA A 20 5.88 -30.23 13.25
N ARG A 21 4.66 -30.77 13.08
CA ARG A 21 3.41 -30.02 13.13
C ARG A 21 3.30 -29.38 14.50
N LYS A 22 3.80 -28.15 14.66
CA LYS A 22 3.36 -27.31 15.76
C LYS A 22 1.86 -27.09 15.53
N PRO A 23 0.99 -27.43 16.50
CA PRO A 23 -0.44 -27.23 16.33
C PRO A 23 -0.67 -25.77 15.98
N VAL A 24 -1.35 -25.53 14.84
CA VAL A 24 -1.78 -24.20 14.44
C VAL A 24 -2.80 -23.76 15.49
N ARG A 25 -2.32 -23.08 16.53
CA ARG A 25 -3.18 -22.44 17.52
C ARG A 25 -3.95 -21.33 16.79
N ALA A 26 -5.22 -21.17 17.18
CA ALA A 26 -6.25 -20.42 16.47
C ALA A 26 -5.73 -19.23 15.63
N PRO A 27 -6.15 -19.11 14.35
CA PRO A 27 -5.76 -17.99 13.52
C PRO A 27 -6.23 -16.69 14.19
N LEU A 28 -5.27 -15.81 14.54
CA LEU A 28 -5.48 -14.54 15.28
C LEU A 28 -5.81 -14.67 16.78
N SER A 29 -5.01 -15.42 17.54
CA SER A 29 -5.08 -15.35 19.01
C SER A 29 -4.77 -13.93 19.52
N ARG A 30 -5.68 -13.33 20.31
CA ARG A 30 -5.49 -12.00 20.92
C ARG A 30 -4.19 -11.90 21.72
N ALA A 31 -3.76 -13.00 22.33
CA ALA A 31 -2.51 -13.09 23.09
C ALA A 31 -1.27 -12.97 22.18
N GLU A 32 -1.34 -13.48 20.95
CA GLU A 32 -0.24 -13.38 19.97
C GLU A 32 -0.16 -11.98 19.36
N ILE A 33 -1.31 -11.34 19.14
CA ILE A 33 -1.38 -9.94 18.69
C ILE A 33 -0.72 -8.99 19.71
N GLY A 34 -0.95 -9.23 21.01
CA GLY A 34 -0.29 -8.49 22.09
C GLY A 34 1.24 -8.60 22.09
N ARG A 35 1.80 -9.65 21.48
CA ARG A 35 3.26 -9.90 21.41
C ARG A 35 3.95 -9.22 20.23
N LEU A 36 3.21 -8.62 19.29
CA LEU A 36 3.80 -7.97 18.11
C LEU A 36 4.60 -6.70 18.45
N GLY A 37 4.44 -6.15 19.66
CA GLY A 37 5.28 -5.07 20.18
C GLY A 37 5.04 -3.70 19.52
N ARG A 38 5.65 -2.66 20.10
CA ARG A 38 5.40 -1.27 19.68
C ARG A 38 5.92 -0.94 18.28
N GLY A 39 7.02 -1.57 17.85
CA GLY A 39 7.62 -1.35 16.52
C GLY A 39 6.68 -1.77 15.40
N TYR A 40 6.05 -2.94 15.52
CA TYR A 40 5.05 -3.43 14.57
C TYR A 40 3.86 -2.47 14.43
N TRP A 41 3.29 -2.01 15.56
CA TRP A 41 2.15 -1.08 15.52
C TRP A 41 2.49 0.28 14.92
N GLN A 42 3.75 0.72 14.99
CA GLN A 42 4.21 1.91 14.27
C GLN A 42 4.21 1.67 12.75
N VAL A 43 4.66 0.51 12.29
CA VAL A 43 4.62 0.13 10.86
C VAL A 43 3.17 0.04 10.37
N VAL A 44 2.29 -0.60 11.14
CA VAL A 44 0.85 -0.68 10.82
C VAL A 44 0.24 0.72 10.77
N GLY A 45 0.56 1.61 11.70
CA GLY A 45 0.08 2.98 11.69
C GLY A 45 0.51 3.76 10.44
N VAL A 46 1.76 3.59 10.01
CA VAL A 46 2.25 4.18 8.75
C VAL A 46 1.50 3.58 7.56
N ALA A 47 1.33 2.27 7.50
CA ALA A 47 0.60 1.62 6.42
C ALA A 47 -0.86 2.07 6.34
N VAL A 48 -1.55 2.19 7.47
CA VAL A 48 -2.91 2.75 7.54
C VAL A 48 -2.93 4.17 6.98
N ALA A 49 -1.95 5.01 7.31
CA ALA A 49 -1.88 6.37 6.78
C ALA A 49 -1.70 6.39 5.25
N PHE A 50 -0.86 5.50 4.69
CA PHE A 50 -0.77 5.29 3.24
C PHE A 50 -2.10 4.82 2.64
N THR A 51 -2.77 3.86 3.28
CA THR A 51 -4.04 3.34 2.79
C THR A 51 -5.13 4.40 2.79
N LEU A 52 -5.22 5.21 3.84
CA LEU A 52 -6.16 6.34 3.92
C LEU A 52 -5.89 7.37 2.83
N ALA A 53 -4.62 7.63 2.53
CA ALA A 53 -4.21 8.53 1.47
C ALA A 53 -4.49 7.98 0.07
N ARG A 54 -4.45 6.65 -0.14
CA ARG A 54 -4.72 6.03 -1.45
C ARG A 54 -6.21 5.87 -1.74
N PHE A 55 -7.04 5.41 -0.78
CA PHE A 55 -8.37 4.88 -1.09
C PHE A 55 -8.38 3.92 -2.32
N SER A 56 -9.57 3.50 -2.78
CA SER A 56 -9.65 2.51 -3.86
C SER A 56 -9.14 3.03 -5.21
N GLU A 57 -8.36 2.20 -5.91
CA GLU A 57 -7.88 2.48 -7.28
C GLU A 57 -9.03 2.60 -8.30
N ALA A 58 -10.22 2.08 -7.98
CA ALA A 58 -11.41 2.27 -8.81
C ALA A 58 -11.73 3.75 -9.06
N PHE A 59 -11.40 4.64 -8.12
CA PHE A 59 -11.59 6.07 -8.30
C PHE A 59 -10.66 6.67 -9.37
N LEU A 60 -9.50 6.09 -9.64
CA LEU A 60 -8.62 6.52 -10.75
C LEU A 60 -9.30 6.28 -12.09
N VAL A 61 -9.97 5.13 -12.23
CA VAL A 61 -10.74 4.77 -13.42
C VAL A 61 -11.90 5.73 -13.60
N LEU A 62 -12.68 5.98 -12.54
CA LEU A 62 -13.78 6.96 -12.57
C LEU A 62 -13.27 8.37 -12.91
N ARG A 63 -12.07 8.73 -12.44
CA ARG A 63 -11.47 10.04 -12.74
C ARG A 63 -11.07 10.16 -14.21
N ALA A 64 -10.49 9.09 -14.77
CA ALA A 64 -10.09 9.02 -16.16
C ALA A 64 -11.31 9.05 -17.10
N GLU A 65 -12.36 8.29 -16.78
CA GLU A 65 -13.64 8.31 -17.49
C GLU A 65 -14.25 9.72 -17.48
N GLY A 66 -14.35 10.36 -16.31
CA GLY A 66 -14.85 11.72 -16.18
C GLY A 66 -13.98 12.79 -16.86
N ALA A 67 -12.76 12.44 -17.27
CA ALA A 67 -11.88 13.30 -18.08
C ALA A 67 -12.02 13.07 -19.60
N GLY A 68 -12.93 12.18 -20.02
CA GLY A 68 -13.21 11.88 -21.41
C GLY A 68 -12.52 10.63 -21.95
N LEU A 69 -11.88 9.82 -21.09
CA LEU A 69 -11.33 8.52 -21.52
C LEU A 69 -12.48 7.56 -21.86
N SER A 70 -12.44 6.97 -23.06
CA SER A 70 -13.46 6.01 -23.50
C SER A 70 -13.52 4.80 -22.56
N PHE A 71 -14.75 4.29 -22.33
CA PHE A 71 -15.01 3.11 -21.51
C PHE A 71 -14.14 1.91 -21.92
N THR A 72 -13.94 1.70 -23.22
CA THR A 72 -13.11 0.61 -23.77
C THR A 72 -11.63 0.71 -23.37
N LEU A 73 -11.15 1.92 -23.08
CA LEU A 73 -9.76 2.19 -22.70
C LEU A 73 -9.54 2.23 -21.19
N LEU A 74 -10.59 2.14 -20.37
CA LEU A 74 -10.46 2.14 -18.91
C LEU A 74 -9.53 1.04 -18.37
N PRO A 75 -9.49 -0.20 -18.91
CA PRO A 75 -8.51 -1.20 -18.49
C PRO A 75 -7.05 -0.74 -18.65
N LEU A 76 -6.77 0.18 -19.58
CA LEU A 76 -5.43 0.72 -19.81
C LEU A 76 -4.93 1.54 -18.62
N VAL A 77 -5.82 2.09 -17.79
CA VAL A 77 -5.46 2.77 -16.54
C VAL A 77 -4.75 1.80 -15.60
N PHE A 78 -5.31 0.59 -15.41
CA PHE A 78 -4.66 -0.45 -14.61
C PHE A 78 -3.37 -0.95 -15.24
N VAL A 79 -3.32 -1.07 -16.58
CA VAL A 79 -2.06 -1.44 -17.27
C VAL A 79 -0.98 -0.40 -16.99
N ALA A 80 -1.27 0.89 -17.17
CA ALA A 80 -0.33 1.98 -16.92
C ALA A 80 0.15 1.99 -15.45
N LEU A 81 -0.78 1.83 -14.52
CA LEU A 81 -0.52 1.75 -13.09
C LEU A 81 0.37 0.55 -12.74
N ASN A 82 0.09 -0.64 -13.28
CA ASN A 82 0.88 -1.85 -13.05
C ASN A 82 2.26 -1.81 -13.73
N VAL A 83 2.38 -1.19 -14.91
CA VAL A 83 3.68 -0.98 -15.57
C VAL A 83 4.54 -0.04 -14.74
N ALA A 84 4.01 1.10 -14.30
CA ALA A 84 4.74 2.03 -13.43
C ALA A 84 5.12 1.38 -12.08
N TYR A 85 4.21 0.59 -11.51
CA TYR A 85 4.48 -0.24 -10.32
C TYR A 85 5.65 -1.21 -10.56
N PHE A 86 5.58 -2.01 -11.63
CA PHE A 86 6.60 -3.00 -11.95
C PHE A 86 7.98 -2.37 -12.18
N LEU A 87 8.04 -1.28 -12.96
CA LEU A 87 9.28 -0.58 -13.27
C LEU A 87 9.93 0.05 -12.04
N SER A 88 9.14 0.41 -11.03
CA SER A 88 9.63 1.05 -9.81
C SER A 88 9.88 0.09 -8.65
N ALA A 89 9.20 -1.05 -8.61
CA ALA A 89 9.31 -2.01 -7.51
C ALA A 89 10.74 -2.57 -7.37
N TYR A 90 11.39 -2.94 -8.48
CA TYR A 90 12.76 -3.46 -8.44
C TYR A 90 13.79 -2.43 -7.92
N PRO A 91 13.91 -1.21 -8.51
CA PRO A 91 14.87 -0.23 -8.02
C PRO A 91 14.53 0.24 -6.59
N ALA A 92 13.26 0.34 -6.23
CA ALA A 92 12.83 0.68 -4.87
C ALA A 92 13.28 -0.38 -3.85
N GLY A 93 13.09 -1.67 -4.17
CA GLY A 93 13.55 -2.78 -3.33
C GLY A 93 15.06 -2.75 -3.15
N ALA A 94 15.81 -2.66 -4.26
CA ALA A 94 17.27 -2.61 -4.23
C ALA A 94 17.80 -1.39 -3.46
N LEU A 95 17.14 -0.24 -3.54
CA LEU A 95 17.47 0.95 -2.76
C LEU A 95 17.17 0.72 -1.27
N SER A 96 16.00 0.15 -0.95
CA SER A 96 15.55 -0.12 0.41
C SER A 96 16.38 -1.16 1.16
N ASP A 97 17.16 -1.97 0.45
CA ASP A 97 18.11 -2.90 1.08
C ASP A 97 19.44 -2.22 1.43
N ARG A 98 19.73 -1.06 0.83
CA ARG A 98 20.97 -0.29 1.05
C ARG A 98 20.79 0.89 2.01
N VAL A 99 19.59 1.45 2.11
CA VAL A 99 19.28 2.57 2.99
C VAL A 99 18.17 2.21 3.98
N ASP A 100 18.02 3.00 5.04
CA ASP A 100 16.91 2.84 5.99
C ASP A 100 15.57 2.87 5.24
N ARG A 101 14.78 1.80 5.40
CA ARG A 101 13.47 1.58 4.78
C ARG A 101 12.51 2.76 5.02
N ALA A 102 12.61 3.42 6.17
CA ALA A 102 11.82 4.60 6.48
C ALA A 102 12.18 5.83 5.63
N VAL A 103 13.42 5.92 5.12
CA VAL A 103 13.86 7.00 4.22
C VAL A 103 13.23 6.84 2.85
N VAL A 104 13.02 5.60 2.39
CA VAL A 104 12.41 5.32 1.07
C VAL A 104 10.89 5.55 1.08
N LEU A 105 10.25 5.47 2.25
CA LEU A 105 8.82 5.83 2.39
C LEU A 105 8.54 7.33 2.20
N ILE A 106 9.53 8.20 2.46
CA ILE A 106 9.39 9.66 2.29
C ILE A 106 9.12 10.01 0.81
N PRO A 107 9.97 9.64 -0.17
CA PRO A 107 9.69 9.92 -1.57
C PRO A 107 8.42 9.21 -2.05
N ALA A 108 8.07 8.03 -1.50
CA ALA A 108 6.79 7.39 -1.81
C ALA A 108 5.59 8.27 -1.45
N LEU A 109 5.61 8.92 -0.27
CA LEU A 109 4.54 9.84 0.16
C LEU A 109 4.52 11.14 -0.65
N VAL A 110 5.69 11.65 -1.02
CA VAL A 110 5.79 12.85 -1.87
C VAL A 110 5.21 12.57 -3.25
N VAL A 111 5.56 11.42 -3.86
CA VAL A 111 5.02 10.97 -5.14
C VAL A 111 3.51 10.74 -5.04
N LEU A 112 3.02 10.13 -3.96
CA LEU A 112 1.60 9.95 -3.72
C LEU A 112 0.86 11.29 -3.60
N ALA A 113 1.39 12.26 -2.85
CA ALA A 113 0.79 13.58 -2.73
C ALA A 113 0.76 14.32 -4.09
N ALA A 114 1.83 14.22 -4.88
CA ALA A 114 1.88 14.76 -6.24
C ALA A 114 0.86 14.10 -7.17
N ALA A 115 0.72 12.77 -7.10
CA ALA A 115 -0.30 12.04 -7.84
C ALA A 115 -1.72 12.55 -7.50
N GLN A 116 -2.00 12.69 -6.21
CA GLN A 116 -3.28 13.17 -5.71
C GLN A 116 -3.62 14.59 -6.22
N VAL A 117 -2.65 15.51 -6.17
CA VAL A 117 -2.83 16.88 -6.70
C VAL A 117 -3.07 16.86 -8.21
N ALA A 118 -2.31 16.05 -8.95
CA ALA A 118 -2.47 15.92 -10.39
C ALA A 118 -3.85 15.32 -10.78
N LEU A 119 -4.37 14.39 -10.00
CA LEU A 119 -5.70 13.80 -10.20
C LEU A 119 -6.83 14.77 -9.82
N ALA A 120 -6.62 15.60 -8.81
CA ALA A 120 -7.60 16.57 -8.34
C ALA A 120 -7.82 17.69 -9.37
N TRP A 121 -6.74 18.31 -9.86
CA TRP A 121 -6.82 19.53 -10.68
C TRP A 121 -6.14 19.44 -12.05
N GLY A 122 -5.57 18.30 -12.41
CA GLY A 122 -4.92 18.12 -13.70
C GLY A 122 -5.88 18.15 -14.88
N SER A 123 -5.37 18.58 -16.03
CA SER A 123 -5.97 18.32 -17.34
C SER A 123 -5.94 16.82 -17.66
N ALA A 124 -6.47 16.38 -18.81
CA ALA A 124 -6.39 14.97 -19.22
C ALA A 124 -4.96 14.40 -19.17
N ILE A 125 -3.96 15.19 -19.58
CA ILE A 125 -2.54 14.83 -19.48
C ILE A 125 -2.08 14.76 -18.02
N GLY A 126 -2.50 15.73 -17.19
CA GLY A 126 -2.20 15.74 -15.76
C GLY A 126 -2.78 14.53 -15.02
N ILE A 127 -3.99 14.09 -15.39
CA ILE A 127 -4.62 12.88 -14.84
C ILE A 127 -3.84 11.63 -15.25
N GLY A 128 -3.43 11.54 -16.53
CA GLY A 128 -2.54 10.48 -17.00
C GLY A 128 -1.22 10.42 -16.23
N ALA A 129 -0.58 11.57 -16.02
CA ALA A 129 0.61 11.67 -15.17
C ALA A 129 0.32 11.26 -13.72
N GLY A 130 -0.82 11.67 -13.16
CA GLY A 130 -1.28 11.28 -11.83
C GLY A 130 -1.43 9.77 -11.68
N ILE A 131 -1.97 9.06 -12.67
CA ILE A 131 -2.09 7.60 -12.70
C ILE A 131 -0.70 6.94 -12.70
N ILE A 132 0.24 7.46 -13.49
CA ILE A 132 1.62 6.93 -13.53
C ILE A 132 2.33 7.17 -12.19
N LEU A 133 2.21 8.37 -11.62
CA LEU A 133 2.76 8.70 -10.31
C LEU A 133 2.13 7.83 -9.22
N TRP A 134 0.84 7.50 -9.35
CA TRP A 134 0.21 6.54 -8.46
C TRP A 134 0.88 5.18 -8.55
N GLY A 135 1.03 4.59 -9.73
CA GLY A 135 1.74 3.31 -9.88
C GLY A 135 3.17 3.34 -9.34
N LEU A 136 3.89 4.44 -9.58
CA LEU A 136 5.24 4.67 -9.04
C LEU A 136 5.28 4.65 -7.50
N HIS A 137 4.33 5.32 -6.85
CA HIS A 137 4.25 5.31 -5.39
C HIS A 137 3.97 3.90 -4.84
N MET A 138 3.17 3.10 -5.54
CA MET A 138 2.89 1.72 -5.10
C MET A 138 4.16 0.90 -5.11
N GLY A 139 4.99 1.03 -6.16
CA GLY A 139 6.24 0.27 -6.26
C GLY A 139 7.27 0.70 -5.22
N LEU A 140 7.25 1.99 -4.85
CA LEU A 140 8.07 2.52 -3.77
C LEU A 140 7.60 2.10 -2.37
N SER A 141 6.30 1.86 -2.18
CA SER A 141 5.72 1.69 -0.83
C SER A 141 5.39 0.24 -0.48
N GLU A 142 4.78 -0.54 -1.38
CA GLU A 142 4.18 -1.83 -1.02
C GLU A 142 5.21 -2.88 -0.59
N GLY A 143 6.27 -3.04 -1.39
CA GLY A 143 7.35 -3.97 -1.03
C GLY A 143 8.02 -3.60 0.29
N ILE A 144 8.20 -2.31 0.54
CA ILE A 144 8.89 -1.80 1.73
C ILE A 144 8.02 -1.95 2.98
N LEU A 145 6.73 -1.64 2.89
CA LEU A 145 5.78 -1.83 4.00
C LEU A 145 5.65 -3.31 4.36
N SER A 146 5.54 -4.19 3.36
CA SER A 146 5.51 -5.63 3.57
C SER A 146 6.78 -6.12 4.27
N ALA A 147 7.95 -5.66 3.81
CA ALA A 147 9.22 -6.04 4.40
C ALA A 147 9.40 -5.48 5.83
N LEU A 148 8.96 -4.25 6.10
CA LEU A 148 8.94 -3.66 7.45
C LEU A 148 8.04 -4.44 8.43
N VAL A 149 6.92 -4.99 7.94
CA VAL A 149 6.06 -5.86 8.75
C VAL A 149 6.78 -7.15 9.12
N ALA A 150 7.48 -7.77 8.16
CA ALA A 150 8.26 -8.99 8.42
C ALA A 150 9.45 -8.78 9.37
N ASP A 151 10.09 -7.60 9.32
CA ASP A 151 11.20 -7.24 10.19
C ASP A 151 10.75 -6.92 11.62
N ALA A 152 9.59 -6.26 11.76
CA ALA A 152 9.06 -5.87 13.06
C ALA A 152 8.38 -7.03 13.81
N ALA A 153 8.00 -8.10 13.10
CA ALA A 153 7.32 -9.25 13.67
C ALA A 153 8.29 -10.37 14.09
N PRO A 154 8.07 -11.03 15.24
CA PRO A 154 8.78 -12.26 15.60
C PRO A 154 8.63 -13.33 14.52
N VAL A 155 9.69 -14.11 14.26
CA VAL A 155 9.73 -15.10 13.16
C VAL A 155 8.57 -16.09 13.25
N GLU A 156 8.18 -16.48 14.46
CA GLU A 156 7.10 -17.43 14.71
C GLU A 156 5.71 -16.85 14.47
N LEU A 157 5.57 -15.52 14.44
CA LEU A 157 4.29 -14.79 14.37
C LEU A 157 4.12 -14.00 13.06
N ARG A 158 5.03 -14.14 12.09
CA ARG A 158 4.95 -13.41 10.80
C ARG A 158 3.64 -13.64 10.05
N GLY A 159 3.11 -14.86 10.08
CA GLY A 159 1.79 -15.16 9.48
C GLY A 159 0.66 -14.34 10.13
N THR A 160 0.62 -14.30 11.47
CA THR A 160 -0.34 -13.49 12.24
C THR A 160 -0.14 -11.99 11.98
N ALA A 161 1.12 -11.53 11.90
CA ALA A 161 1.45 -10.14 11.60
C ALA A 161 0.92 -9.71 10.23
N TYR A 162 1.15 -10.49 9.16
CA TYR A 162 0.58 -10.20 7.85
C TYR A 162 -0.96 -10.25 7.85
N GLY A 163 -1.55 -11.20 8.57
CA GLY A 163 -3.00 -11.30 8.71
C GLY A 163 -3.61 -10.05 9.37
N VAL A 164 -3.05 -9.61 10.50
CA VAL A 164 -3.49 -8.38 11.18
C VAL A 164 -3.22 -7.15 10.31
N PHE A 165 -2.04 -7.06 9.69
CA PHE A 165 -1.69 -5.97 8.79
C PHE A 165 -2.74 -5.79 7.69
N HIS A 166 -3.02 -6.85 6.92
CA HIS A 166 -3.99 -6.80 5.83
C HIS A 166 -5.43 -6.58 6.32
N LEU A 167 -5.79 -7.10 7.50
CA LEU A 167 -7.10 -6.83 8.10
C LEU A 167 -7.25 -5.34 8.44
N VAL A 168 -6.27 -4.77 9.12
CA VAL A 168 -6.30 -3.36 9.55
C VAL A 168 -6.25 -2.42 8.34
N THR A 169 -5.37 -2.67 7.38
CA THR A 169 -5.33 -1.88 6.13
C THR A 169 -6.60 -2.08 5.31
N GLY A 170 -7.19 -3.28 5.30
CA GLY A 170 -8.47 -3.54 4.62
C GLY A 170 -9.62 -2.73 5.20
N VAL A 171 -9.74 -2.69 6.54
CA VAL A 171 -10.73 -1.85 7.24
C VAL A 171 -10.48 -0.37 6.97
N ALA A 172 -9.21 0.07 7.02
CA ALA A 172 -8.83 1.44 6.69
C ALA A 172 -9.19 1.79 5.24
N MET A 173 -8.96 0.87 4.28
CA MET A 173 -9.31 1.05 2.88
C MET A 173 -10.81 1.20 2.67
N LEU A 174 -11.62 0.41 3.38
CA LEU A 174 -13.07 0.53 3.33
C LEU A 174 -13.53 1.89 3.85
N ALA A 175 -13.03 2.32 5.01
CA ALA A 175 -13.34 3.63 5.59
C ALA A 175 -12.89 4.78 4.67
N ALA A 176 -11.67 4.70 4.13
CA ALA A 176 -11.13 5.67 3.18
C ALA A 176 -11.98 5.76 1.91
N SER A 177 -12.38 4.61 1.35
CA SER A 177 -13.18 4.55 0.13
C SER A 177 -14.60 5.07 0.34
N ALA A 178 -15.21 4.81 1.51
CA ALA A 178 -16.50 5.36 1.87
C ALA A 178 -16.44 6.90 2.02
N LEU A 179 -15.41 7.41 2.70
CA LEU A 179 -15.19 8.85 2.84
C LEU A 179 -14.91 9.52 1.48
N ALA A 180 -14.02 8.92 0.68
CA ALA A 180 -13.71 9.41 -0.66
C ALA A 180 -14.94 9.41 -1.57
N GLY A 181 -15.77 8.37 -1.49
CA GLY A 181 -17.03 8.27 -2.23
C GLY A 181 -18.04 9.34 -1.82
N ALA A 182 -18.20 9.58 -0.52
CA ALA A 182 -19.07 10.66 -0.02
C ALA A 182 -18.58 12.03 -0.50
N LEU A 183 -17.28 12.31 -0.35
CA LEU A 183 -16.67 13.55 -0.85
C LEU A 183 -16.87 13.71 -2.36
N TRP A 184 -16.75 12.61 -3.11
CA TRP A 184 -16.90 12.61 -4.56
C TRP A 184 -18.32 12.99 -4.97
N GLN A 185 -19.33 12.44 -4.28
CA GLN A 185 -20.73 12.69 -4.58
C GLN A 185 -21.16 14.11 -4.23
N PHE A 186 -20.72 14.66 -3.09
CA PHE A 186 -21.20 15.95 -2.60
C PHE A 186 -20.35 17.15 -3.06
N ALA A 187 -19.04 16.96 -3.22
CA ALA A 187 -18.10 18.03 -3.54
C ALA A 187 -17.35 17.82 -4.87
N GLY A 188 -17.49 16.65 -5.48
CA GLY A 188 -16.89 16.29 -6.77
C GLY A 188 -15.53 15.59 -6.65
N PRO A 189 -14.99 15.09 -7.78
CA PRO A 189 -13.77 14.28 -7.81
C PRO A 189 -12.56 14.95 -7.19
N ALA A 190 -12.40 16.26 -7.43
CA ALA A 190 -11.25 17.03 -6.99
C ALA A 190 -11.08 17.00 -5.46
N PHE A 191 -12.18 17.07 -4.71
CA PHE A 191 -12.15 17.08 -3.26
C PHE A 191 -11.73 15.74 -2.66
N SER A 192 -12.13 14.62 -3.27
CA SER A 192 -11.70 13.28 -2.83
C SER A 192 -10.19 13.09 -2.97
N PHE A 193 -9.63 13.46 -4.13
CA PHE A 193 -8.18 13.38 -4.34
C PHE A 193 -7.43 14.42 -3.49
N ALA A 194 -7.97 15.63 -3.30
CA ALA A 194 -7.38 16.63 -2.40
C ALA A 194 -7.34 16.16 -0.93
N ALA A 195 -8.40 15.49 -0.46
CA ALA A 195 -8.40 14.87 0.86
C ALA A 195 -7.32 13.77 0.96
N GLY A 196 -7.16 12.95 -0.09
CA GLY A 196 -6.07 11.98 -0.21
C GLY A 196 -4.68 12.62 -0.12
N ALA A 197 -4.46 13.76 -0.80
CA ALA A 197 -3.24 14.55 -0.68
C ALA A 197 -3.01 15.02 0.77
N GLY A 198 -4.06 15.50 1.44
CA GLY A 198 -4.01 15.88 2.86
C GLY A 198 -3.57 14.73 3.76
N PHE A 199 -4.14 13.54 3.59
CA PHE A 199 -3.72 12.34 4.33
C PHE A 199 -2.28 11.94 4.02
N ALA A 200 -1.83 12.06 2.77
CA ALA A 200 -0.44 11.80 2.39
C ALA A 200 0.54 12.75 3.09
N LEU A 201 0.20 14.04 3.20
CA LEU A 201 1.02 15.04 3.90
C LEU A 201 1.03 14.81 5.41
N ILE A 202 -0.09 14.42 6.01
CA ILE A 202 -0.16 14.04 7.43
C ILE A 202 0.71 12.81 7.69
N ALA A 203 0.63 11.79 6.82
CA ALA A 203 1.47 10.61 6.89
C ALA A 203 2.96 10.98 6.79
N LEU A 204 3.31 11.88 5.89
CA LEU A 204 4.68 12.37 5.69
C LEU A 204 5.21 13.06 6.94
N ALA A 205 4.42 13.98 7.51
CA ALA A 205 4.75 14.63 8.77
C ALA A 205 4.93 13.61 9.92
N GLY A 206 4.05 12.59 9.98
CA GLY A 206 4.14 11.50 10.95
C GLY A 206 5.44 10.69 10.84
N VAL A 207 5.81 10.29 9.62
CA VAL A 207 7.06 9.56 9.36
C VAL A 207 8.28 10.43 9.72
N LEU A 208 8.29 11.70 9.34
CA LEU A 208 9.38 12.63 9.68
C LEU A 208 9.51 12.84 11.20
N ALA A 209 8.39 13.00 11.91
CA ALA A 209 8.38 13.16 13.37
C ALA A 209 8.88 11.90 14.09
N LEU A 210 8.49 10.71 13.63
CA LEU A 210 8.97 9.43 14.18
C LEU A 210 10.47 9.25 13.95
N ARG A 211 10.99 9.65 12.78
CA ARG A 211 12.44 9.63 12.50
C ARG A 211 13.21 10.58 13.38
N ARG A 212 12.71 11.80 13.61
CA ARG A 212 13.36 12.79 14.48
C ARG A 212 13.47 12.29 15.92
N LYS A 213 12.44 11.61 16.44
CA LYS A 213 12.48 10.99 17.79
C LYS A 213 13.45 9.81 17.91
N ARG A 214 13.74 9.11 16.81
CA ARG A 214 14.70 7.98 16.77
C ARG A 214 16.14 8.41 16.51
N ARG A 215 16.37 9.67 16.14
CA ARG A 215 17.70 10.31 16.10
C ARG A 215 17.88 11.26 17.31
N PRO A 216 17.89 10.78 18.57
CA PRO A 216 18.50 11.59 19.61
C PRO A 216 20.01 11.65 19.31
N GLU A 217 20.46 12.88 19.03
CA GLU A 217 21.83 13.41 19.05
C GLU A 217 22.97 12.38 19.15
N ALA A 218 23.70 12.25 18.04
CA ALA A 218 25.06 11.71 18.03
C ALA A 218 26.03 12.78 18.57
#